data_AF-K9DW17-F1
#
_entry.id   AF-K9DW17-F1
#
_cell.length_a   1.000
_cell.length_b   1.000
_cell.length_c   1.000
_cell.angle_alpha   90.00
_cell.angle_beta   90.00
_cell.angle_gamma   90.00
#
_symmetry.space_group_name_H-M   'P 1'
#
loop_
_entity.id
_entity.type
_entity.pdbx_description
1 polymer ?
#
loop_
_entity_poly.entity_id
_entity_poly.type
_entity_poly.pdbx_seq_one_letter_code
_entity_poly.pdbx_strand_id
1 'polypeptide(L)'
;MFKENMIAPCGLNCGICHETLRKENPCTGCLGPNETKSDYCANHCKISVCDIRQTLPDRFCDQCPQFPCSEMTDKEIWYANTYPMVESLMGNLALIRKEGMEKFLQLEAERWGCPCGGTICVHTGICSGCGKEYTIRKHKE
;
A
#
# COMPACT_ATOMS: atom_id res chain seq x y z
N MET A 1 1.33 -4.86 14.25
CA MET A 1 0.26 -3.87 13.94
C MET A 1 0.85 -2.82 12.98
N PHE A 2 0.08 -2.40 11.98
CA PHE A 2 0.52 -1.41 11.01
C PHE A 2 0.65 -0.02 11.64
N LYS A 3 1.43 0.86 11.00
CA LYS A 3 1.73 2.22 11.48
C LYS A 3 1.31 3.22 10.42
N GLU A 4 0.87 4.40 10.85
CA GLU A 4 0.46 5.48 9.95
C GLU A 4 1.55 5.88 8.95
N ASN A 5 2.82 5.88 9.36
CA ASN A 5 3.94 6.24 8.49
C ASN A 5 4.20 5.21 7.36
N MET A 6 3.53 4.05 7.39
CA MET A 6 3.53 3.08 6.31
C MET A 6 2.40 3.30 5.30
N ILE A 7 1.49 4.24 5.55
CA ILE A 7 0.40 4.56 4.64
C ILE A 7 0.91 5.58 3.63
N ALA A 8 1.03 5.12 2.38
CA ALA A 8 1.53 5.92 1.29
C ALA A 8 0.56 7.08 0.97
N PRO A 9 1.04 8.15 0.33
CA PRO A 9 0.21 9.25 -0.15
C PRO A 9 -0.99 8.83 -1.00
N CYS A 10 -0.85 7.73 -1.75
CA CYS A 10 -1.91 7.16 -2.58
C CYS A 10 -2.92 6.30 -1.81
N GLY A 11 -2.75 6.08 -0.50
CA GLY A 11 -3.62 5.22 0.32
C GLY A 11 -3.18 3.75 0.42
N LEU A 12 -2.10 3.36 -0.27
CA LEU A 12 -1.53 2.02 -0.09
C LEU A 12 -0.93 1.87 1.31
N ASN A 13 -1.28 0.80 2.02
CA ASN A 13 -0.52 0.34 3.17
C ASN A 13 0.76 -0.35 2.69
N CYS A 14 1.91 0.32 2.73
CA CYS A 14 3.18 -0.29 2.32
C CYS A 14 3.55 -1.53 3.15
N GLY A 15 2.97 -1.69 4.35
CA GLY A 15 3.18 -2.85 5.23
C GLY A 15 2.80 -4.21 4.60
N ILE A 16 1.98 -4.23 3.55
CA ILE A 16 1.57 -5.46 2.85
C ILE A 16 2.42 -5.73 1.59
N CYS A 17 3.35 -4.82 1.26
CA CYS A 17 4.21 -4.91 0.08
C CYS A 17 5.27 -6.00 0.27
N HIS A 18 5.57 -6.73 -0.80
CA HIS A 18 6.62 -7.76 -0.78
C HIS A 18 7.97 -7.18 -0.34
N GLU A 19 8.30 -5.99 -0.80
CA GLU A 19 9.56 -5.28 -0.51
C GLU A 19 9.70 -4.91 0.97
N THR A 20 8.60 -4.55 1.63
CA THR A 20 8.58 -4.26 3.06
C THR A 20 8.61 -5.53 3.91
N LEU A 21 8.08 -6.64 3.38
CA LEU A 21 8.03 -7.93 4.05
C LEU A 21 9.31 -8.77 3.89
N ARG A 22 10.34 -8.25 3.20
CA ARG A 22 11.65 -8.90 3.09
C ARG A 22 12.32 -9.01 4.46
N LYS A 23 13.11 -10.08 4.65
CA LYS A 23 13.89 -10.28 5.88
C LYS A 23 15.11 -9.37 5.94
N GLU A 24 15.78 -9.19 4.81
CA GLU A 24 16.99 -8.39 4.68
C GLU A 24 16.66 -7.07 3.98
N ASN A 25 17.15 -5.97 4.54
CA ASN A 25 17.00 -4.61 4.01
C ASN A 25 15.55 -4.30 3.57
N PRO A 26 14.57 -4.42 4.48
CA PRO A 26 13.16 -4.20 4.13
C PRO A 26 12.92 -2.75 3.71
N CYS A 27 12.05 -2.57 2.73
CA CYS A 27 11.58 -1.25 2.33
C CYS A 27 10.82 -0.59 3.49
N THR A 28 11.23 0.62 3.87
CA THR A 28 10.60 1.36 4.97
C THR A 28 9.35 2.15 4.56
N GLY A 29 8.78 1.84 3.39
CA GLY A 29 7.56 2.46 2.87
C GLY A 29 7.81 3.76 2.09
N CYS A 30 6.74 4.26 1.46
CA CYS A 30 6.79 5.38 0.54
C CYS A 30 7.30 6.69 1.19
N LEU A 31 7.07 6.86 2.50
CA LEU A 31 7.49 8.04 3.26
C LEU A 31 8.92 7.94 3.80
N GLY A 32 9.60 6.80 3.61
CA GLY A 32 10.99 6.61 4.04
C GLY A 32 12.03 7.23 3.09
N PRO A 33 13.33 7.09 3.42
CA PRO A 33 14.44 7.48 2.55
C PRO A 33 14.47 6.66 1.25
N ASN A 34 14.90 7.27 0.15
CA ASN A 34 14.90 6.60 -1.17
C ASN A 34 15.86 5.40 -1.22
N GLU A 35 16.93 5.43 -0.44
CA GLU A 35 17.96 4.38 -0.35
C GLU A 35 17.39 3.07 0.21
N THR A 36 16.28 3.16 0.95
CA THR A 36 15.60 2.00 1.53
C THR A 36 14.43 1.54 0.67
N LYS A 37 13.99 2.33 -0.31
CA LYS A 37 12.83 1.99 -1.14
C LYS A 37 13.23 0.97 -2.21
N SER A 38 12.24 0.21 -2.69
CA SER A 38 12.43 -0.55 -3.91
C SER A 38 12.67 0.38 -5.10
N ASP A 39 13.39 -0.12 -6.12
CA ASP A 39 13.71 0.65 -7.32
C ASP A 39 12.46 1.31 -7.92
N TYR A 40 11.37 0.56 -8.05
CA TYR A 40 10.10 1.10 -8.54
C TYR A 40 9.61 2.30 -7.71
N CYS A 41 9.57 2.17 -6.38
CA CYS A 41 9.05 3.24 -5.52
C CYS A 41 10.00 4.44 -5.43
N ALA A 42 11.31 4.21 -5.53
CA ALA A 42 12.33 5.25 -5.50
C ALA A 42 12.37 6.06 -6.81
N ASN A 43 12.33 5.37 -7.96
CA ASN A 43 12.74 5.95 -9.23
C ASN A 43 11.62 6.01 -10.28
N HIS A 44 10.56 5.20 -10.17
CA HIS A 44 9.55 5.06 -11.24
C HIS A 44 8.14 5.48 -10.82
N CYS A 45 7.86 5.50 -9.52
CA CYS A 45 6.56 5.90 -9.00
C CYS A 45 6.38 7.41 -9.10
N LYS A 46 5.64 7.88 -10.09
CA LYS A 46 5.37 9.32 -10.28
C LYS A 46 4.60 9.96 -9.11
N ILE A 47 3.87 9.18 -8.32
CA ILE A 47 3.21 9.67 -7.10
C ILE A 47 4.22 9.99 -6.00
N SER A 48 5.28 9.18 -5.84
CA SER A 48 6.25 9.39 -4.75
C SER A 48 7.05 10.68 -4.95
N VAL A 49 7.34 11.03 -6.20
CA VAL A 49 8.06 12.23 -6.62
C VAL A 49 7.15 13.38 -7.09
N CYS A 50 5.83 13.28 -6.91
CA CYS A 50 4.90 14.33 -7.36
C CYS A 50 5.11 15.64 -6.60
N ASP A 51 5.31 16.74 -7.33
CA ASP A 51 5.55 18.07 -6.73
C ASP A 51 4.31 18.65 -6.06
N ILE A 52 3.12 18.48 -6.65
CA ILE A 52 1.86 18.97 -6.07
C ILE A 52 1.62 18.32 -4.70
N ARG A 53 2.00 17.05 -4.53
CA ARG A 53 1.86 16.35 -3.25
C ARG A 53 2.59 17.06 -2.11
N GLN A 54 3.73 17.68 -2.37
CA GLN A 54 4.55 18.35 -1.35
C GLN A 54 3.86 19.61 -0.80
N THR A 55 2.89 20.15 -1.52
CA THR A 55 2.12 21.34 -1.11
C THR A 55 0.79 20.98 -0.43
N LEU A 56 0.42 19.69 -0.38
CA LEU A 56 -0.83 19.24 0.23
C LEU A 56 -0.76 19.33 1.76
N PRO A 57 -1.86 19.73 2.42
CA PRO A 57 -1.88 19.98 3.86
C PRO A 57 -1.63 18.72 4.70
N ASP A 58 -1.99 17.54 4.19
CA ASP A 58 -1.91 16.27 4.92
C ASP A 58 -1.33 15.13 4.08
N ARG A 59 -0.46 15.45 3.11
CA ARG A 59 0.28 14.55 2.20
C ARG A 59 -0.53 13.61 1.32
N PHE A 60 -1.82 13.40 1.54
CA PHE A 60 -2.62 12.40 0.84
C PHE A 60 -3.18 12.92 -0.48
N CYS A 61 -3.16 12.06 -1.50
CA CYS A 61 -3.54 12.44 -2.85
C CYS A 61 -5.01 12.85 -2.98
N ASP A 62 -5.91 12.42 -2.08
CA ASP A 62 -7.33 12.77 -2.13
C ASP A 62 -7.62 14.24 -1.81
N GLN A 63 -6.66 14.97 -1.24
CA GLN A 63 -6.74 16.43 -1.06
C GLN A 63 -6.23 17.21 -2.27
N CYS A 64 -5.70 16.53 -3.29
CA CYS A 64 -5.23 17.18 -4.51
C CYS A 64 -6.43 17.68 -5.34
N PRO A 65 -6.43 18.93 -5.84
CA PRO A 65 -7.47 19.42 -6.75
C PRO A 65 -7.61 18.62 -8.05
N GLN A 66 -6.57 17.87 -8.43
CA GLN A 66 -6.56 17.01 -9.61
C GLN A 66 -6.99 15.57 -9.31
N PHE A 67 -7.42 15.26 -8.08
CA PHE A 67 -7.81 13.91 -7.70
C PHE A 67 -9.20 13.54 -8.25
N PRO A 68 -9.38 12.32 -8.81
CA PRO A 68 -8.33 11.35 -9.14
C PRO A 68 -7.57 11.76 -10.41
N CYS A 69 -6.24 11.81 -10.33
CA CYS A 69 -5.40 12.03 -11.51
C CYS A 69 -5.10 10.70 -12.22
N SER A 70 -4.48 10.76 -13.41
CA SER A 70 -4.12 9.56 -14.17
C SER A 70 -3.25 8.59 -13.36
N GLU A 71 -2.23 9.10 -12.67
CA GLU A 71 -1.30 8.27 -11.88
C GLU A 71 -2.01 7.54 -10.73
N MET A 72 -2.99 8.19 -10.08
CA MET A 72 -3.81 7.56 -9.05
C MET A 72 -4.75 6.50 -9.64
N THR A 73 -5.37 6.80 -10.79
CA THR A 73 -6.29 5.89 -11.48
C THR A 73 -5.56 4.64 -11.96
N ASP A 74 -4.40 4.79 -12.58
CA ASP A 74 -3.57 3.69 -13.05
C ASP A 74 -3.11 2.80 -11.89
N LYS A 75 -2.74 3.41 -10.76
CA LYS A 75 -2.33 2.66 -9.57
C LYS A 75 -3.47 1.90 -8.92
N GLU A 76 -4.66 2.49 -8.85
CA GLU A 76 -5.87 1.80 -8.40
C GLU A 76 -6.14 0.58 -9.28
N ILE A 77 -6.18 0.76 -10.61
CA ILE A 77 -6.46 -0.32 -11.56
C ILE A 77 -5.41 -1.43 -11.41
N TRP A 78 -4.13 -1.08 -11.28
CA TRP A 78 -3.06 -2.06 -11.09
C TRP A 78 -3.30 -2.89 -9.82
N TYR A 79 -3.41 -2.26 -8.66
CA TYR A 79 -3.57 -2.97 -7.38
C TYR A 79 -4.87 -3.77 -7.28
N ALA A 80 -5.93 -3.30 -7.96
CA ALA A 80 -7.20 -4.00 -8.01
C ALA A 80 -7.19 -5.20 -8.97
N ASN A 81 -6.27 -5.28 -9.94
CA ASN A 81 -6.35 -6.25 -11.05
C ASN A 81 -5.15 -7.18 -11.21
N THR A 82 -3.93 -6.73 -10.95
CA THR A 82 -2.72 -7.48 -11.30
C THR A 82 -2.31 -8.50 -10.24
N TYR A 83 -2.51 -8.17 -8.96
CA TYR A 83 -2.01 -9.02 -7.87
C TYR A 83 -3.02 -10.13 -7.48
N PRO A 84 -2.54 -11.24 -6.89
CA PRO A 84 -3.40 -12.33 -6.43
C PRO A 84 -4.38 -11.91 -5.32
N MET A 85 -4.03 -10.86 -4.58
CA MET A 85 -4.86 -10.20 -3.60
C MET A 85 -5.36 -8.87 -4.19
N VAL A 86 -6.61 -8.52 -3.88
CA VAL A 86 -7.23 -7.27 -4.35
C VAL A 86 -6.98 -6.18 -3.30
N GLU A 87 -6.52 -5.02 -3.74
CA GLU A 87 -6.39 -3.81 -2.91
C GLU A 87 -6.91 -2.57 -3.65
N SER A 88 -7.56 -1.66 -2.92
CA SER A 88 -8.10 -0.39 -3.42
C SER A 88 -7.44 0.77 -2.69
N LEU A 89 -6.60 1.50 -3.40
CA LEU A 89 -5.85 2.64 -2.90
C LEU A 89 -6.78 3.83 -2.62
N MET A 90 -7.65 4.14 -3.58
CA MET A 90 -8.64 5.20 -3.43
C MET A 90 -9.71 4.83 -2.40
N GLY A 91 -10.09 3.54 -2.31
CA GLY A 91 -10.96 3.04 -1.25
C GLY A 91 -10.36 3.22 0.14
N ASN A 92 -9.05 2.98 0.30
CA ASN A 92 -8.34 3.22 1.55
C ASN A 92 -8.33 4.70 1.93
N LEU A 93 -8.08 5.61 0.98
CA LEU A 93 -8.18 7.07 1.24
C LEU A 93 -9.59 7.46 1.70
N ALA A 94 -10.63 6.98 1.01
CA ALA A 94 -12.01 7.25 1.40
C ALA A 94 -12.34 6.71 2.81
N LEU A 95 -11.84 5.52 3.15
CA LEU A 95 -12.03 4.91 4.46
C LEU A 95 -11.32 5.70 5.57
N ILE A 96 -10.10 6.18 5.32
CA ILE A 96 -9.37 7.05 6.26
C ILE A 96 -10.15 8.34 6.53
N ARG A 97 -10.78 8.95 5.52
CA ARG A 97 -11.62 10.14 5.72
C ARG A 97 -12.89 9.86 6.49
N LYS A 98 -13.51 8.71 6.24
CA LYS A 98 -14.78 8.33 6.86
C LYS A 98 -14.62 7.91 8.32
N GLU A 99 -13.60 7.10 8.62
CA GLU A 99 -13.47 6.40 9.90
C GLU A 99 -12.22 6.82 10.69
N GLY A 100 -11.32 7.60 10.08
CA GLY A 100 -10.05 8.00 10.68
C GLY A 100 -8.93 6.96 10.51
N MET A 101 -7.69 7.43 10.69
CA MET A 101 -6.48 6.62 10.52
C MET A 101 -6.42 5.42 11.47
N GLU A 102 -6.79 5.60 12.73
CA GLU A 102 -6.73 4.52 13.72
C GLU A 102 -7.65 3.36 13.33
N LYS A 103 -8.90 3.65 12.96
CA LYS A 103 -9.86 2.62 12.56
C LYS A 103 -9.43 1.95 11.26
N PHE A 104 -8.90 2.71 10.31
CA PHE A 104 -8.31 2.16 9.09
C PHE A 104 -7.19 1.16 9.38
N LEU A 105 -6.23 1.50 10.26
CA LEU A 105 -5.13 0.60 10.61
C LEU A 105 -5.59 -0.69 11.31
N GLN A 106 -6.66 -0.62 12.11
CA GLN A 106 -7.28 -1.81 12.70
C GLN A 106 -7.88 -2.72 11.63
N LEU A 107 -8.67 -2.16 10.71
CA LEU A 107 -9.28 -2.91 9.60
C LEU A 107 -8.22 -3.52 8.67
N GLU A 108 -7.14 -2.79 8.40
CA GLU A 108 -6.00 -3.31 7.64
C GLU A 108 -5.31 -4.47 8.37
N ALA A 109 -5.14 -4.38 9.68
CA ALA A 109 -4.56 -5.47 10.47
C ALA A 109 -5.45 -6.73 10.48
N GLU A 110 -6.77 -6.56 10.49
CA GLU A 110 -7.73 -7.67 10.37
C GLU A 110 -7.69 -8.30 8.97
N ARG A 111 -7.68 -7.47 7.93
CA ARG A 111 -7.71 -7.92 6.52
C ARG A 111 -6.42 -8.62 6.10
N TRP A 112 -5.27 -8.08 6.50
CA TRP A 112 -3.95 -8.54 6.06
C TRP A 112 -3.18 -9.33 7.11
N GLY A 113 -3.73 -9.49 8.31
CA GLY A 113 -3.14 -10.29 9.38
C GLY A 113 -3.31 -11.78 9.12
N CYS A 114 -2.27 -12.56 9.46
CA CYS A 114 -2.35 -14.01 9.54
C CYS A 114 -2.43 -14.46 11.01
N PRO A 115 -3.18 -15.53 11.35
CA PRO A 115 -3.23 -16.05 12.72
C PRO A 115 -1.87 -16.43 13.34
N CYS A 116 -0.83 -16.62 12.52
CA CYS A 116 0.54 -16.85 13.00
C CYS A 116 1.26 -15.57 13.44
N GLY A 117 0.63 -14.39 13.33
CA GLY A 117 1.22 -13.09 13.60
C GLY A 117 1.97 -12.45 12.41
N GLY A 118 2.09 -13.14 11.28
CA GLY A 118 2.63 -12.60 10.04
C GLY A 118 1.63 -11.75 9.23
N THR A 119 2.09 -11.18 8.13
CA THR A 119 1.28 -10.37 7.21
C THR A 119 1.11 -11.09 5.88
N ILE A 120 -0.10 -11.08 5.33
CA ILE A 120 -0.41 -11.57 4.00
C ILE A 120 0.13 -10.54 2.99
N CYS A 121 1.01 -10.97 2.10
CA CYS A 121 1.58 -10.11 1.08
C CYS A 121 0.57 -9.86 -0.05
N VAL A 122 0.34 -8.60 -0.43
CA VAL A 122 -0.57 -8.28 -1.55
C VAL A 122 -0.09 -8.87 -2.87
N HIS A 123 1.22 -8.88 -3.11
CA HIS A 123 1.83 -9.30 -4.37
C HIS A 123 1.77 -10.81 -4.62
N THR A 124 1.80 -11.60 -3.55
CA THR A 124 1.91 -13.07 -3.65
C THR A 124 0.74 -13.80 -3.03
N GLY A 125 -0.06 -13.15 -2.18
CA GLY A 125 -1.07 -13.82 -1.35
C GLY A 125 -0.47 -14.76 -0.29
N ILE A 126 0.84 -14.74 -0.08
CA ILE A 126 1.52 -15.62 0.88
C ILE A 126 1.81 -14.85 2.17
N CYS A 127 1.59 -15.51 3.31
CA CYS A 127 1.95 -14.97 4.61
C CYS A 127 3.47 -14.92 4.81
N SER A 128 4.00 -13.75 5.20
CA SER A 128 5.42 -13.54 5.50
C SER A 128 5.96 -14.35 6.68
N GLY A 129 5.08 -14.77 7.60
CA GLY A 129 5.46 -15.51 8.80
C GLY A 129 5.45 -17.03 8.62
N CYS A 130 4.35 -17.59 8.09
CA CYS A 130 4.16 -19.04 8.02
C CYS A 130 4.12 -19.62 6.60
N GLY A 131 4.17 -18.79 5.55
CA GLY A 131 4.12 -19.27 4.16
C GLY A 131 2.75 -19.76 3.68
N LYS A 132 1.69 -19.66 4.50
CA LYS A 132 0.33 -20.02 4.07
C LYS A 132 -0.17 -19.12 2.95
N GLU A 133 -0.83 -19.72 1.96
CA GLU A 133 -1.42 -19.04 0.81
C GLU A 133 -2.88 -18.59 1.09
N TYR A 134 -3.22 -17.39 0.65
CA TYR A 134 -4.50 -16.71 0.80
C TYR A 134 -5.04 -16.16 -0.53
N THR A 135 -4.46 -16.56 -1.66
CA THR A 135 -4.77 -16.05 -3.00
C THR A 135 -6.28 -16.16 -3.27
N ILE A 136 -6.89 -15.02 -3.61
CA ILE A 136 -8.34 -14.93 -3.88
C ILE A 136 -8.60 -15.14 -5.37
N ARG A 137 -7.60 -14.81 -6.20
CA ARG A 137 -7.60 -15.01 -7.64
C ARG A 137 -6.58 -16.07 -8.00
N LYS A 138 -7.03 -17.18 -8.58
CA LYS A 138 -6.15 -18.04 -9.37
C LYS A 138 -5.86 -17.26 -10.65
N HIS A 139 -4.62 -16.78 -10.84
CA HIS A 139 -4.20 -16.33 -12.16
C HIS A 139 -4.47 -17.47 -13.14
N LYS A 140 -5.23 -17.18 -14.21
CA LYS A 140 -5.31 -18.11 -15.34
C LYS A 140 -3.91 -18.12 -15.96
N GLU A 141 -3.34 -19.32 -16.05
CA GLU A 141 -2.16 -19.62 -16.87
C GLU A 141 -2.30 -19.08 -18.29
#